data_AF-A0A5R9P0H7-F1
#
_entry.id   AF-A0A5R9P0H7-F1
#
_cell.length_a   1.000
_cell.length_b   1.000
_cell.length_c   1.000
_cell.angle_alpha   90.00
_cell.angle_beta   90.00
_cell.angle_gamma   90.00
#
_symmetry.space_group_name_H-M   'P 1'
#
loop_
_entity.id
_entity.type
_entity.pdbx_description
1 polymer ?
#
loop_
_entity_poly.entity_id
_entity_poly.type
_entity_poly.pdbx_seq_one_letter_code
_entity_poly.pdbx_strand_id
1 'polypeptide(L)'
;MASNFERFKELREERLNPNQIAKIIGLSSATCYKMERKLEREVGPDRYAQIDVGQANRARVVRHRKTNGSVVNLKERAEFEHVIRELRDQLKQALLQPGTPIAEMSSTGRGALAEQLVRYRFQRHGLEVLLPTLPTTGTDIAVVGPSGKVFRVEVKSAIAPSPGLRVARTLARKNRTGPVRGFYDEGSVDFFALVDLLNENVFILPGSQITKPRTFVLNPGSEVWEYKDRYDLLA
;
A
#
# COMPACT_ATOMS: atom_id res chain seq x y z
N MET A 1 40.17 0.58 -19.78
CA MET A 1 39.47 0.68 -18.48
C MET A 1 37.98 0.78 -18.77
N ALA A 2 37.14 -0.08 -18.19
CA ALA A 2 35.69 0.06 -18.32
C ALA A 2 35.24 1.38 -17.69
N SER A 3 34.24 2.04 -18.26
CA SER A 3 33.70 3.27 -17.65
C SER A 3 33.09 2.94 -16.28
N ASN A 4 33.08 3.89 -15.35
CA ASN A 4 32.45 3.70 -14.03
C ASN A 4 30.98 3.26 -14.13
N PHE A 5 30.29 3.61 -15.23
CA PHE A 5 28.92 3.18 -15.47
C PHE A 5 28.81 1.73 -15.95
N GLU A 6 29.73 1.27 -16.80
CA GLU A 6 29.78 -0.14 -17.21
C GLU A 6 30.17 -1.04 -16.03
N ARG A 7 31.13 -0.60 -15.20
CA ARG A 7 31.46 -1.31 -13.96
C ARG A 7 30.30 -1.32 -12.96
N PHE A 8 29.48 -0.26 -12.92
CA PHE A 8 28.26 -0.21 -12.13
C PHE A 8 27.21 -1.22 -12.63
N LYS A 9 27.04 -1.37 -13.96
CA LYS A 9 26.14 -2.37 -14.57
C LYS A 9 26.53 -3.79 -14.16
N GLU A 10 27.80 -4.15 -14.32
CA GLU A 10 28.32 -5.47 -13.92
C GLU A 10 28.02 -5.78 -12.44
N LEU A 11 28.33 -4.84 -11.54
CA LEU A 11 28.10 -5.03 -10.10
C LEU A 11 26.61 -5.04 -9.73
N ARG A 12 25.74 -4.43 -10.55
CA ARG A 12 24.28 -4.54 -10.42
C ARG A 12 23.77 -5.90 -10.89
N GLU A 13 24.38 -6.50 -11.92
CA GLU A 13 24.10 -7.89 -12.32
C GLU A 13 24.51 -8.89 -11.23
N GLU A 14 25.58 -8.59 -10.49
CA GLU A 14 25.97 -9.27 -9.24
C GLU A 14 25.02 -8.97 -8.05
N ARG A 15 23.98 -8.16 -8.26
CA ARG A 15 22.90 -7.83 -7.32
C ARG A 15 23.35 -7.06 -6.08
N LEU A 16 24.42 -6.28 -6.17
CA LEU A 16 24.86 -5.40 -5.10
C LEU A 16 24.01 -4.12 -5.05
N ASN A 17 23.67 -3.63 -3.87
CA ASN A 17 22.94 -2.37 -3.73
C ASN A 17 23.86 -1.16 -3.99
N PRO A 18 23.32 0.04 -4.32
CA PRO A 18 24.11 1.21 -4.66
C PRO A 18 25.15 1.63 -3.61
N ASN A 19 24.90 1.38 -2.32
CA ASN A 19 25.85 1.70 -1.25
C ASN A 19 27.03 0.72 -1.21
N GLN A 20 26.80 -0.56 -1.51
CA GLN A 20 27.87 -1.54 -1.64
C GLN A 20 28.73 -1.25 -2.87
N ILE A 21 28.10 -0.92 -4.00
CA ILE A 21 28.79 -0.57 -5.23
C ILE A 21 29.63 0.71 -5.06
N ALA A 22 29.10 1.71 -4.36
CA ALA A 22 29.82 2.94 -4.04
C ALA A 22 31.17 2.67 -3.35
N LYS A 23 31.19 1.73 -2.38
CA LYS A 23 32.42 1.30 -1.70
C LYS A 23 33.41 0.60 -2.64
N ILE A 24 32.92 -0.20 -3.59
CA ILE A 24 33.76 -0.98 -4.51
C ILE A 24 34.38 -0.10 -5.60
N ILE A 25 33.60 0.80 -6.21
CA ILE A 25 34.06 1.67 -7.30
C ILE A 25 34.76 2.93 -6.76
N GLY A 26 34.70 3.18 -5.44
CA GLY A 26 35.27 4.38 -4.83
C GLY A 26 34.50 5.66 -5.18
N LEU A 27 33.18 5.56 -5.32
CA LEU A 27 32.29 6.67 -5.63
C LEU A 27 31.39 7.01 -4.44
N SER A 28 30.79 8.19 -4.46
CA SER A 28 29.74 8.51 -3.48
C SER A 28 28.47 7.70 -3.75
N SER A 29 27.74 7.34 -2.69
CA SER A 29 26.41 6.73 -2.81
C SER A 29 25.48 7.56 -3.70
N ALA A 30 25.53 8.89 -3.61
CA ALA A 30 24.71 9.78 -4.42
C ALA A 30 25.00 9.64 -5.93
N THR A 31 26.26 9.42 -6.31
CA THR A 31 26.67 9.14 -7.69
C THR A 31 26.11 7.79 -8.15
N CYS A 32 26.19 6.76 -7.31
CA CYS A 32 25.64 5.43 -7.61
C CYS A 32 24.10 5.45 -7.77
N TYR A 33 23.36 6.22 -6.96
CA TYR A 33 21.91 6.40 -7.14
C TYR A 33 21.53 7.19 -8.40
N LYS A 34 22.42 8.06 -8.90
CA LYS A 34 22.23 8.70 -10.22
C LYS A 34 22.45 7.69 -11.36
N MET A 35 23.43 6.80 -11.20
CA MET A 35 23.68 5.72 -12.16
C MET A 35 22.55 4.68 -12.15
N GLU A 36 22.00 4.34 -11.00
CA GLU A 36 20.83 3.46 -10.89
C GLU A 36 19.63 4.00 -11.68
N ARG A 37 19.28 5.28 -11.48
CA ARG A 37 18.22 5.94 -12.26
C ARG A 37 18.52 6.02 -13.76
N LYS A 38 19.79 6.12 -14.13
CA LYS A 38 20.19 6.07 -15.54
C LYS A 38 20.00 4.67 -16.12
N LEU A 39 20.36 3.64 -15.35
CA LEU A 39 20.21 2.23 -15.73
C LEU A 39 18.72 1.83 -15.84
N GLU A 40 17.87 2.28 -14.92
CA GLU A 40 16.41 2.10 -14.99
C GLU A 40 15.81 2.67 -16.28
N ARG A 41 16.31 3.84 -16.73
CA ARG A 41 15.87 4.44 -18.01
C ARG A 41 16.36 3.67 -19.23
N GLU A 42 17.56 3.07 -19.17
CA GLU A 42 18.13 2.30 -20.29
C GLU A 42 17.47 0.92 -20.44
N VAL A 43 17.13 0.26 -19.32
CA VAL A 43 16.68 -1.14 -19.31
C VAL A 43 15.15 -1.29 -19.19
N GLY A 44 14.47 -0.22 -18.77
CA GLY A 44 13.03 -0.21 -18.51
C GLY A 44 12.69 -0.75 -17.10
N PRO A 45 11.58 -0.29 -16.49
CA PRO A 45 11.21 -0.61 -15.11
C PRO A 45 10.94 -2.11 -14.87
N ASP A 46 10.48 -2.84 -15.90
CA ASP A 46 10.01 -4.22 -15.78
C ASP A 46 11.13 -5.23 -15.48
N ARG A 47 12.36 -4.98 -15.96
CA ARG A 47 13.49 -5.88 -15.76
C ARG A 47 14.06 -5.80 -14.34
N TYR A 48 13.94 -4.63 -13.70
CA TYR A 48 14.41 -4.38 -12.33
C TYR A 48 13.48 -4.99 -11.29
N ALA A 49 12.17 -4.93 -11.52
CA ALA A 49 11.17 -5.57 -10.66
C ALA A 49 11.38 -7.08 -10.53
N GLN A 50 11.85 -7.76 -11.58
CA GLN A 50 12.14 -9.20 -11.54
C GLN A 50 13.35 -9.58 -10.67
N ILE A 51 14.34 -8.69 -10.53
CA ILE A 51 15.58 -8.97 -9.78
C ILE A 51 15.31 -8.92 -8.26
N ASP A 52 14.47 -7.99 -7.80
CA ASP A 52 14.12 -7.84 -6.36
C ASP A 52 13.09 -8.88 -5.89
N VAL A 53 12.09 -9.20 -6.71
CA VAL A 53 11.07 -10.21 -6.36
C VAL A 53 11.70 -11.61 -6.18
N GLY A 54 12.80 -11.89 -6.89
CA GLY A 54 13.53 -13.15 -6.78
C GLY A 54 14.20 -13.39 -5.41
N GLN A 55 14.59 -12.34 -4.67
CA GLN A 55 15.17 -12.48 -3.32
C GLN A 55 14.09 -12.65 -2.24
N ALA A 56 12.98 -11.90 -2.33
CA ALA A 56 11.86 -12.05 -1.40
C ALA A 56 11.25 -13.47 -1.46
N ASN A 57 11.16 -14.05 -2.66
CA ASN A 57 10.61 -15.38 -2.85
C ASN A 57 11.60 -16.51 -2.47
N ARG A 58 12.92 -16.39 -2.72
CA ARG A 58 13.87 -17.45 -2.33
C ARG A 58 14.12 -17.56 -0.83
N ALA A 59 14.08 -16.45 -0.09
CA ALA A 59 14.20 -16.49 1.37
C ALA A 59 12.97 -17.11 2.05
N ARG A 60 11.79 -17.05 1.42
CA ARG A 60 10.53 -17.63 1.93
C ARG A 60 10.26 -19.06 1.46
N VAL A 61 10.56 -19.41 0.21
CA VAL A 61 10.24 -20.73 -0.36
C VAL A 61 11.05 -21.86 0.29
N VAL A 62 12.21 -21.58 0.89
CA VAL A 62 13.00 -22.60 1.61
C VAL A 62 12.42 -22.94 3.00
N ARG A 63 11.49 -22.12 3.54
CA ARG A 63 10.91 -22.35 4.89
C ARG A 63 9.44 -22.77 4.93
N HIS A 64 8.73 -22.79 3.81
CA HIS A 64 7.32 -23.23 3.76
C HIS A 64 7.11 -24.48 2.92
N ARG A 65 7.91 -25.53 3.18
CA ARG A 65 7.51 -26.89 2.83
C ARG A 65 6.75 -27.49 4.01
N LYS A 66 5.43 -27.57 3.84
CA LYS A 66 4.44 -28.31 4.64
C LYS A 66 4.15 -27.78 6.04
N THR A 67 3.12 -26.95 6.16
CA THR A 67 2.14 -27.07 7.25
C THR A 67 0.75 -26.78 6.70
N ASN A 68 -0.07 -27.83 6.65
CA ASN A 68 -1.50 -27.75 6.47
C ASN A 68 -2.10 -26.94 7.63
N GLY A 69 -3.04 -26.05 7.31
CA GLY A 69 -3.86 -25.34 8.30
C GLY A 69 -3.17 -24.10 8.86
N SER A 70 -3.53 -22.94 8.31
CA SER A 70 -3.24 -21.64 8.89
C SER A 70 -3.92 -21.52 10.26
N VAL A 71 -3.24 -21.97 11.30
CA VAL A 71 -3.55 -21.59 12.67
C VAL A 71 -3.19 -20.12 12.78
N VAL A 72 -4.17 -19.25 12.55
CA VAL A 72 -4.09 -17.84 12.94
C VAL A 72 -3.76 -17.84 14.43
N ASN A 73 -2.58 -17.34 14.77
CA ASN A 73 -2.07 -17.32 16.13
C ASN A 73 -3.08 -16.57 17.02
N LEU A 74 -3.78 -17.30 17.89
CA LEU A 74 -4.86 -16.75 18.71
C LEU A 74 -4.40 -15.57 19.58
N LYS A 75 -3.10 -15.51 19.93
CA LYS A 75 -2.49 -14.36 20.63
C LYS A 75 -2.42 -13.12 19.76
N GLU A 76 -1.95 -13.24 18.52
CA GLU A 76 -1.92 -12.11 17.57
C GLU A 76 -3.33 -11.59 17.31
N ARG A 77 -4.33 -12.48 17.23
CA ARG A 77 -5.73 -12.07 17.09
C ARG A 77 -6.25 -11.30 18.31
N ALA A 78 -5.94 -11.75 19.53
CA ALA A 78 -6.37 -11.06 20.75
C ALA A 78 -5.67 -9.70 20.94
N GLU A 79 -4.37 -9.62 20.67
CA GLU A 79 -3.62 -8.36 20.67
C GLU A 79 -4.18 -7.39 19.62
N PHE A 80 -4.51 -7.88 18.44
CA PHE A 80 -5.08 -7.06 17.37
C PHE A 80 -6.52 -6.61 17.68
N GLU A 81 -7.35 -7.48 18.26
CA GLU A 81 -8.69 -7.12 18.76
C GLU A 81 -8.60 -6.08 19.89
N HIS A 82 -7.58 -6.17 20.76
CA HIS A 82 -7.32 -5.17 21.80
C HIS A 82 -6.90 -3.82 21.21
N VAL A 83 -5.93 -3.79 20.29
CA VAL A 83 -5.52 -2.57 19.56
C VAL A 83 -6.72 -1.95 18.87
N ILE A 84 -7.61 -2.74 18.28
CA ILE A 84 -8.80 -2.20 17.62
C ILE A 84 -9.86 -1.74 18.57
N ARG A 85 -10.01 -2.37 19.73
CA ARG A 85 -10.87 -1.86 20.78
C ARG A 85 -10.33 -0.52 21.30
N GLU A 86 -9.03 -0.41 21.56
CA GLU A 86 -8.41 0.86 21.95
C GLU A 86 -8.55 1.93 20.87
N LEU A 87 -8.29 1.60 19.61
CA LEU A 87 -8.50 2.53 18.49
C LEU A 87 -9.96 2.90 18.33
N ARG A 88 -10.90 1.97 18.52
CA ARG A 88 -12.35 2.25 18.53
C ARG A 88 -12.75 3.13 19.68
N ASP A 89 -12.17 2.93 20.85
CA ASP A 89 -12.46 3.72 22.03
C ASP A 89 -11.85 5.12 21.88
N GLN A 90 -10.65 5.25 21.32
CA GLN A 90 -10.07 6.53 20.89
C GLN A 90 -10.93 7.21 19.83
N LEU A 91 -11.42 6.46 18.84
CA LEU A 91 -12.29 6.94 17.77
C LEU A 91 -13.67 7.36 18.31
N LYS A 92 -14.25 6.60 19.24
CA LYS A 92 -15.52 6.89 19.92
C LYS A 92 -15.40 8.06 20.86
N GLN A 93 -14.36 8.13 21.68
CA GLN A 93 -14.09 9.30 22.53
C GLN A 93 -13.87 10.55 21.68
N ALA A 94 -13.20 10.41 20.53
CA ALA A 94 -13.11 11.47 19.54
C ALA A 94 -14.47 11.85 18.94
N LEU A 95 -15.31 10.87 18.61
CA LEU A 95 -16.63 11.06 18.01
C LEU A 95 -17.69 11.62 18.97
N LEU A 96 -17.56 11.36 20.27
CA LEU A 96 -18.51 11.78 21.31
C LEU A 96 -18.32 13.24 21.77
N GLN A 97 -17.25 13.91 21.36
CA GLN A 97 -17.13 15.35 21.48
C GLN A 97 -17.59 16.02 20.17
N PRO A 98 -18.63 16.88 20.20
CA PRO A 98 -19.03 17.66 19.04
C PRO A 98 -17.89 18.61 18.61
N GLY A 99 -17.11 18.24 17.58
CA GLY A 99 -15.94 19.01 17.10
C GLY A 99 -14.66 18.18 16.87
N THR A 100 -14.80 17.05 16.18
CA THR A 100 -14.03 15.79 16.25
C THR A 100 -12.48 15.83 16.11
N PRO A 101 -11.74 15.10 16.98
CA PRO A 101 -10.30 14.81 16.85
C PRO A 101 -9.85 14.18 15.52
N ILE A 102 -10.69 13.42 14.80
CA ILE A 102 -10.35 12.87 13.47
C ILE A 102 -10.27 13.96 12.39
N ALA A 103 -11.13 14.98 12.50
CA ALA A 103 -11.04 16.15 11.62
C ALA A 103 -9.74 16.92 11.87
N GLU A 104 -9.30 16.97 13.13
CA GLU A 104 -8.05 17.59 13.58
C GLU A 104 -6.80 16.72 13.35
N MET A 105 -6.96 15.39 13.15
CA MET A 105 -5.85 14.50 12.82
C MET A 105 -5.15 14.96 11.53
N SER A 106 -3.82 14.83 11.52
CA SER A 106 -3.05 15.02 10.30
C SER A 106 -3.48 14.02 9.22
N SER A 107 -3.27 14.38 7.94
CA SER A 107 -3.55 13.47 6.83
C SER A 107 -2.81 12.13 6.97
N THR A 108 -1.61 12.14 7.55
CA THR A 108 -0.82 10.93 7.80
C THR A 108 -1.47 10.06 8.87
N GLY A 109 -1.94 10.66 9.98
CA GLY A 109 -2.61 9.93 11.05
C GLY A 109 -3.91 9.26 10.58
N ARG A 110 -4.71 9.97 9.77
CA ARG A 110 -5.92 9.39 9.16
C ARG A 110 -5.60 8.24 8.21
N GLY A 111 -4.55 8.38 7.40
CA GLY A 111 -4.09 7.31 6.50
C GLY A 111 -3.70 6.04 7.26
N ALA A 112 -2.89 6.17 8.31
CA ALA A 112 -2.47 5.05 9.15
C ALA A 112 -3.66 4.33 9.81
N LEU A 113 -4.63 5.09 10.33
CA LEU A 113 -5.83 4.52 10.95
C LEU A 113 -6.70 3.78 9.94
N ALA A 114 -6.85 4.33 8.73
CA ALA A 114 -7.59 3.69 7.66
C ALA A 114 -6.94 2.37 7.22
N GLU A 115 -5.61 2.35 7.10
CA GLU A 115 -4.86 1.13 6.77
C GLU A 115 -5.05 0.06 7.85
N GLN A 116 -4.94 0.41 9.13
CA GLN A 116 -5.17 -0.52 10.23
C GLN A 116 -6.58 -1.12 10.23
N LEU A 117 -7.61 -0.28 10.01
CA LEU A 117 -8.99 -0.75 9.92
C LEU A 117 -9.19 -1.70 8.72
N VAL A 118 -8.61 -1.41 7.57
CA VAL A 118 -8.70 -2.29 6.40
C VAL A 118 -8.02 -3.63 6.66
N ARG A 119 -6.81 -3.62 7.22
CA ARG A 119 -6.06 -4.83 7.58
C ARG A 119 -6.89 -5.75 8.48
N TYR A 120 -7.52 -5.17 9.50
CA TYR A 120 -8.43 -5.91 10.38
C TYR A 120 -9.55 -6.60 9.65
N ARG A 121 -10.24 -5.85 8.79
CA ARG A 121 -11.41 -6.36 8.09
C ARG A 121 -10.99 -7.50 7.19
N PHE A 122 -9.91 -7.35 6.42
CA PHE A 122 -9.35 -8.42 5.60
C PHE A 122 -9.04 -9.67 6.41
N GLN A 123 -8.34 -9.54 7.54
CA GLN A 123 -8.04 -10.67 8.42
C GLN A 123 -9.31 -11.33 9.01
N ARG A 124 -10.33 -10.55 9.39
CA ARG A 124 -11.63 -11.08 9.86
C ARG A 124 -12.38 -11.84 8.77
N HIS A 125 -12.15 -11.50 7.51
CA HIS A 125 -12.70 -12.18 6.34
C HIS A 125 -11.79 -13.31 5.81
N GLY A 126 -10.76 -13.71 6.58
CA GLY A 126 -9.88 -14.83 6.23
C GLY A 126 -8.86 -14.52 5.14
N LEU A 127 -8.63 -13.24 4.83
CA LEU A 127 -7.63 -12.81 3.86
C LEU A 127 -6.30 -12.56 4.56
N GLU A 128 -5.19 -13.03 3.98
CA GLU A 128 -3.85 -12.76 4.49
C GLU A 128 -3.38 -11.38 4.02
N VAL A 129 -2.83 -10.57 4.93
CA VAL A 129 -2.39 -9.20 4.61
C VAL A 129 -0.88 -9.06 4.60
N LEU A 130 -0.38 -8.76 3.41
CA LEU A 130 0.95 -8.35 2.97
C LEU A 130 1.36 -6.93 3.38
N LEU A 131 2.33 -6.70 4.26
CA LEU A 131 2.90 -5.35 4.41
C LEU A 131 4.19 -5.20 3.58
N PRO A 132 4.29 -4.18 2.71
CA PRO A 132 5.52 -3.92 1.98
C PRO A 132 6.63 -3.46 2.95
N THR A 133 7.84 -4.02 2.80
CA THR A 133 8.99 -3.69 3.65
C THR A 133 9.63 -2.35 3.31
N LEU A 134 9.39 -1.84 2.09
CA LEU A 134 9.85 -0.56 1.60
C LEU A 134 8.64 0.25 1.12
N PRO A 135 8.67 1.59 1.18
CA PRO A 135 7.64 2.41 0.59
C PRO A 135 7.52 2.08 -0.90
N THR A 136 6.39 1.49 -1.32
CA THR A 136 6.14 1.23 -2.73
C THR A 136 5.46 2.43 -3.37
N THR A 137 5.72 2.65 -4.65
CA THR A 137 4.98 3.65 -5.42
C THR A 137 3.59 3.08 -5.72
N GLY A 138 2.62 3.45 -4.88
CA GLY A 138 1.21 3.29 -5.18
C GLY A 138 0.51 2.09 -4.54
N THR A 139 1.12 1.38 -3.59
CA THR A 139 0.41 0.35 -2.83
C THR A 139 0.74 0.44 -1.34
N ASP A 140 -0.29 0.56 -0.52
CA ASP A 140 -0.16 0.57 0.94
C ASP A 140 -0.04 -0.86 1.50
N ILE A 141 -0.85 -1.81 0.99
CA ILE A 141 -0.85 -3.21 1.43
C ILE A 141 -1.05 -4.19 0.26
N ALA A 142 -0.60 -5.43 0.40
CA ALA A 142 -0.96 -6.54 -0.46
C ALA A 142 -1.91 -7.50 0.27
N VAL A 143 -2.77 -8.22 -0.45
CA VAL A 143 -3.73 -9.16 0.12
C VAL A 143 -3.68 -10.47 -0.64
N VAL A 144 -3.62 -11.60 0.05
CA VAL A 144 -3.69 -12.93 -0.56
C VAL A 144 -5.12 -13.44 -0.44
N GLY A 145 -5.77 -13.65 -1.58
CA GLY A 145 -7.08 -14.26 -1.66
C GLY A 145 -7.05 -15.77 -1.35
N PRO A 146 -8.20 -16.42 -1.11
CA PRO A 146 -8.31 -17.86 -0.92
C PRO A 146 -7.76 -18.68 -2.10
N SER A 147 -7.81 -18.12 -3.32
CA SER A 147 -7.19 -18.71 -4.52
C SER A 147 -5.65 -18.69 -4.51
N GLY A 148 -5.02 -18.02 -3.53
CA GLY A 148 -3.58 -17.78 -3.48
C GLY A 148 -3.11 -16.61 -4.35
N LYS A 149 -4.02 -15.93 -5.06
CA LYS A 149 -3.71 -14.74 -5.84
C LYS A 149 -3.40 -13.57 -4.92
N VAL A 150 -2.36 -12.80 -5.26
CA VAL A 150 -1.96 -11.59 -4.54
C VAL A 150 -2.55 -10.37 -5.24
N PHE A 151 -3.21 -9.51 -4.47
CA PHE A 151 -3.80 -8.25 -4.91
C PHE A 151 -3.10 -7.09 -4.21
N ARG A 152 -2.74 -6.05 -4.97
CA ARG A 152 -2.22 -4.78 -4.47
C ARG A 152 -3.36 -3.85 -4.16
N VAL A 153 -3.39 -3.36 -2.92
CA VAL A 153 -4.46 -2.52 -2.40
C VAL A 153 -3.91 -1.18 -1.95
N GLU A 154 -4.44 -0.11 -2.54
CA GLU A 154 -4.18 1.26 -2.10
C GLU A 154 -5.29 1.71 -1.15
N VAL A 155 -4.93 2.26 0.00
CA VAL A 155 -5.87 2.69 1.03
C VAL A 155 -6.08 4.20 0.96
N LYS A 156 -7.33 4.65 1.06
CA LYS A 156 -7.69 6.07 1.07
C LYS A 156 -8.72 6.36 2.15
N SER A 157 -8.34 7.15 3.15
CA SER A 157 -9.28 7.69 4.13
C SER A 157 -10.17 8.76 3.50
N ALA A 158 -11.47 8.71 3.77
CA ALA A 158 -12.40 9.76 3.41
C ALA A 158 -12.20 11.03 4.25
N ILE A 159 -12.60 12.16 3.70
CA ILE A 159 -12.72 13.45 4.37
C ILE A 159 -14.19 13.88 4.42
N ALA A 160 -14.51 14.75 5.37
CA ALA A 160 -15.84 15.33 5.54
C ALA A 160 -15.80 16.82 5.14
N PRO A 161 -16.02 17.17 3.86
CA PRO A 161 -15.96 18.55 3.40
C PRO A 161 -17.15 19.38 3.91
N SER A 162 -18.26 18.73 4.24
CA SER A 162 -19.45 19.33 4.84
C SER A 162 -20.15 18.32 5.76
N PRO A 163 -21.03 18.77 6.67
CA PRO A 163 -21.84 17.87 7.49
C PRO A 163 -22.61 16.86 6.63
N GLY A 164 -22.63 15.60 7.04
CA GLY A 164 -23.31 14.52 6.32
C GLY A 164 -22.62 14.02 5.05
N LEU A 165 -21.64 14.74 4.48
CA LEU A 165 -20.95 14.32 3.25
C LEU A 165 -19.62 13.63 3.57
N ARG A 166 -19.35 12.50 2.91
CA ARG A 166 -18.08 11.77 3.00
C ARG A 166 -17.51 11.57 1.62
N VAL A 167 -16.26 12.00 1.42
CA VAL A 167 -15.59 11.85 0.12
C VAL A 167 -14.19 11.26 0.24
N ALA A 168 -13.87 10.28 -0.59
CA ALA A 168 -12.52 9.79 -0.77
C ALA A 168 -11.97 10.24 -2.13
N ARG A 169 -10.67 10.53 -2.20
CA ARG A 169 -10.02 11.00 -3.43
C ARG A 169 -8.93 10.03 -3.84
N THR A 170 -8.90 9.63 -5.11
CA THR A 170 -7.90 8.72 -5.68
C THR A 170 -6.79 9.45 -6.42
N LEU A 171 -6.41 10.63 -5.93
CA LEU A 171 -5.29 11.39 -6.47
C LEU A 171 -3.98 10.75 -5.98
N ALA A 172 -3.10 10.33 -6.90
CA ALA A 172 -1.73 10.01 -6.54
C ALA A 172 -0.94 11.31 -6.20
N ARG A 173 0.18 11.16 -5.47
CA ARG A 173 0.95 12.29 -4.93
C ARG A 173 1.28 13.35 -6.00
N LYS A 174 1.40 14.61 -5.55
CA LYS A 174 1.92 15.71 -6.36
C LYS A 174 3.37 15.38 -6.75
N ASN A 175 3.71 15.43 -8.04
CA ASN A 175 5.10 15.30 -8.45
C ASN A 175 5.91 16.41 -7.78
N ARG A 176 7.03 16.06 -7.14
CA ARG A 176 7.87 16.99 -6.36
C ARG A 176 8.46 18.11 -7.22
N THR A 177 8.42 17.96 -8.54
CA THR A 177 9.02 18.82 -9.57
C THR A 177 8.00 19.53 -10.47
N GLY A 178 6.68 19.45 -10.22
CA GLY A 178 5.71 20.13 -11.08
C GLY A 178 4.30 20.29 -10.48
N PRO A 179 3.45 21.14 -11.09
CA PRO A 179 2.08 21.38 -10.65
C PRO A 179 1.15 20.17 -10.91
N VAL A 180 1.59 19.21 -11.73
CA VAL A 180 0.80 18.04 -12.14
C VAL A 180 0.83 16.98 -11.03
N ARG A 181 -0.35 16.66 -10.49
CA ARG A 181 -0.53 15.47 -9.64
C ARG A 181 -0.37 14.24 -10.53
N GLY A 182 0.49 13.31 -10.12
CA GLY A 182 0.68 12.06 -10.84
C GLY A 182 -0.61 11.23 -10.85
N PHE A 183 -0.68 10.28 -11.76
CA PHE A 183 -1.70 9.25 -11.80
C PHE A 183 -1.09 7.92 -11.34
N TYR A 184 -1.92 6.97 -10.91
CA TYR A 184 -1.47 5.61 -10.67
C TYR A 184 -1.16 4.98 -12.03
N ASP A 185 0.04 4.46 -12.24
CA ASP A 185 0.35 3.78 -13.50
C ASP A 185 -0.65 2.63 -13.72
N GLU A 186 -1.03 2.36 -14.97
CA GLU A 186 -1.97 1.28 -15.28
C GLU A 186 -1.46 -0.03 -14.70
N GLY A 187 -2.32 -0.73 -13.97
CA GLY A 187 -1.94 -1.97 -13.29
C GLY A 187 -0.93 -1.78 -12.17
N SER A 188 -0.76 -0.59 -11.59
CA SER A 188 0.00 -0.41 -10.33
C SER A 188 -0.81 -0.81 -9.08
N VAL A 189 -2.13 -0.73 -9.17
CA VAL A 189 -3.10 -1.02 -8.09
C VAL A 189 -4.17 -1.94 -8.63
N ASP A 190 -4.44 -3.03 -7.92
CA ASP A 190 -5.52 -3.96 -8.29
C ASP A 190 -6.85 -3.51 -7.65
N PHE A 191 -6.82 -2.99 -6.42
CA PHE A 191 -7.99 -2.47 -5.71
C PHE A 191 -7.69 -1.21 -4.91
N PHE A 192 -8.70 -0.36 -4.76
CA PHE A 192 -8.71 0.73 -3.79
C PHE A 192 -9.61 0.37 -2.61
N ALA A 193 -9.09 0.49 -1.40
CA ALA A 193 -9.87 0.44 -0.17
C ALA A 193 -10.19 1.87 0.28
N LEU A 194 -11.42 2.32 0.02
CA LEU A 194 -11.90 3.64 0.46
C LEU A 194 -12.52 3.49 1.85
N VAL A 195 -12.13 4.34 2.79
CA VAL A 195 -12.47 4.15 4.21
C VAL A 195 -13.16 5.37 4.78
N ASP A 196 -14.42 5.21 5.19
CA ASP A 196 -15.08 6.18 6.06
C ASP A 196 -14.81 5.80 7.52
N LEU A 197 -13.79 6.44 8.09
CA LEU A 197 -13.35 6.20 9.45
C LEU A 197 -14.44 6.47 10.49
N LEU A 198 -15.35 7.42 10.24
CA LEU A 198 -16.35 7.82 11.24
C LEU A 198 -17.45 6.77 11.39
N ASN A 199 -17.80 6.09 10.30
CA ASN A 199 -18.83 5.04 10.27
C ASN A 199 -18.23 3.62 10.17
N GLU A 200 -16.90 3.50 10.21
CA GLU A 200 -16.15 2.26 9.99
C GLU A 200 -16.51 1.50 8.70
N ASN A 201 -16.96 2.22 7.66
CA ASN A 201 -17.32 1.62 6.38
C ASN A 201 -16.07 1.47 5.51
N VAL A 202 -15.92 0.30 4.88
CA VAL A 202 -14.84 0.02 3.92
C VAL A 202 -15.46 -0.33 2.57
N PHE A 203 -14.99 0.31 1.52
CA PHE A 203 -15.43 0.07 0.15
C PHE A 203 -14.27 -0.49 -0.66
N ILE A 204 -14.47 -1.65 -1.30
CA ILE A 204 -13.44 -2.35 -2.08
C ILE A 204 -13.72 -2.15 -3.57
N LEU A 205 -13.01 -1.21 -4.18
CA LEU A 205 -13.25 -0.78 -5.55
C LEU A 205 -12.16 -1.32 -6.49
N PRO A 206 -12.49 -1.96 -7.63
CA PRO A 206 -11.48 -2.41 -8.58
C PRO A 206 -10.67 -1.24 -9.14
N GLY A 207 -9.35 -1.37 -9.18
CA GLY A 207 -8.43 -0.36 -9.69
C GLY A 207 -8.68 -0.01 -11.16
N SER A 208 -9.16 -0.97 -11.95
CA SER A 208 -9.55 -0.79 -13.36
C SER A 208 -10.67 0.23 -13.57
N GLN A 209 -11.49 0.52 -12.55
CA GLN A 209 -12.54 1.53 -12.63
C GLN A 209 -12.01 2.96 -12.42
N ILE A 210 -10.74 3.09 -12.04
CA ILE A 210 -10.10 4.37 -11.74
C ILE A 210 -9.06 4.60 -12.80
N THR A 211 -9.48 5.14 -13.95
CA THR A 211 -8.60 5.49 -15.09
C THR A 211 -8.13 6.95 -15.05
N LYS A 212 -8.70 7.75 -14.13
CA LYS A 212 -8.32 9.14 -13.88
C LYS A 212 -8.56 9.48 -12.41
N PRO A 213 -7.91 10.53 -11.87
CA PRO A 213 -8.18 10.94 -10.50
C PRO A 213 -9.65 11.29 -10.32
N ARG A 214 -10.28 10.70 -9.31
CA ARG A 214 -11.70 10.84 -9.05
C ARG A 214 -11.96 11.13 -7.59
N THR A 215 -13.06 11.81 -7.32
CA THR A 215 -13.62 11.97 -5.98
C THR A 215 -14.85 11.11 -5.89
N PHE A 216 -14.91 10.25 -4.90
CA PHE A 216 -16.00 9.33 -4.65
C PHE A 216 -16.79 9.76 -3.43
N VAL A 217 -18.11 9.82 -3.56
CA VAL A 217 -19.03 10.04 -2.43
C VAL A 217 -19.29 8.70 -1.77
N LEU A 218 -19.14 8.61 -0.45
CA LEU A 218 -19.26 7.37 0.33
C LEU A 218 -20.56 7.32 1.15
N ASN A 219 -21.60 7.99 0.71
CA ASN A 219 -22.91 8.03 1.36
C ASN A 219 -23.86 6.97 0.78
N PRO A 220 -24.88 6.51 1.53
CA PRO A 220 -25.92 5.64 1.00
C PRO A 220 -26.52 6.17 -0.31
N GLY A 221 -26.65 5.28 -1.29
CA GLY A 221 -27.19 5.61 -2.63
C GLY A 221 -26.17 6.20 -3.61
N SER A 222 -24.90 6.38 -3.22
CA SER A 222 -23.84 6.74 -4.17
C SER A 222 -23.42 5.56 -5.04
N GLU A 223 -22.76 5.84 -6.17
CA GLU A 223 -22.23 4.81 -7.06
C GLU A 223 -21.28 3.82 -6.36
N VAL A 224 -20.55 4.27 -5.34
CA VAL A 224 -19.56 3.43 -4.64
C VAL A 224 -20.23 2.54 -3.59
N TRP A 225 -21.48 2.82 -3.23
CA TRP A 225 -22.16 2.12 -2.15
C TRP A 225 -22.31 0.61 -2.42
N GLU A 226 -22.38 0.19 -3.68
CA GLU A 226 -22.39 -1.23 -4.08
C GLU A 226 -21.10 -2.00 -3.74
N TYR A 227 -19.99 -1.27 -3.51
CA TYR A 227 -18.69 -1.82 -3.15
C TYR A 227 -18.46 -1.91 -1.64
N LYS A 228 -19.45 -1.50 -0.84
CA LYS A 228 -19.38 -1.55 0.63
C LYS A 228 -19.23 -3.01 1.07
N ASP A 229 -18.18 -3.28 1.84
CA ASP A 229 -17.85 -4.59 2.43
C ASP A 229 -17.73 -5.73 1.38
N ARG A 230 -17.42 -5.41 0.11
CA ARG A 230 -17.25 -6.37 -0.99
C ARG A 230 -15.89 -7.09 -0.96
N TYR A 231 -15.60 -7.75 0.16
CA TYR A 231 -14.38 -8.54 0.34
C TYR A 231 -14.32 -9.77 -0.58
N ASP A 232 -15.48 -10.21 -1.09
CA ASP A 232 -15.61 -11.27 -2.09
C ASP A 232 -14.88 -10.96 -3.40
N LEU A 233 -14.63 -9.68 -3.71
CA LEU A 233 -13.86 -9.28 -4.89
C LEU A 233 -12.36 -9.65 -4.79
N LEU A 234 -11.89 -9.99 -3.59
CA LEU A 234 -10.52 -10.41 -3.30
C LEU A 234 -10.42 -11.95 -3.16
N ALA A 235 -11.43 -12.70 -3.60
CA ALA A 235 -11.48 -14.16 -3.50
C ALA A 235 -10.77 -14.88 -4.66
#